data_AF-A0A7C3U3R6-F1
#
_entry.id   AF-A0A7C3U3R6-F1
#
_cell.length_a   1.000
_cell.length_b   1.000
_cell.length_c   1.000
_cell.angle_alpha   90.00
_cell.angle_beta   90.00
_cell.angle_gamma   90.00
#
_symmetry.space_group_name_H-M   'P 1'
#
loop_
_entity.id
_entity.type
_entity.pdbx_description
1 polymer ?
#
loop_
_entity_poly.entity_id
_entity_poly.type
_entity_poly.pdbx_seq_one_letter_code
_entity_poly.pdbx_strand_id
1 'polypeptide(L)' 'MKNIINIIGNTPIVELQKIKPSTNVRIFAKLEFLNPTGSH' A
#
# COMPACT_ATOMS: atom_id res chain seq x y z
N MET A 1 11.25 -20.54 10.85
CA MET A 1 11.08 -19.43 11.82
C MET A 1 10.62 -18.20 11.05
N LYS A 2 9.49 -17.57 11.38
CA LYS A 2 9.07 -16.30 10.74
C LYS A 2 9.81 -15.16 11.43
N ASN A 3 10.63 -14.43 10.68
CA ASN A 3 11.36 -13.26 11.16
C ASN A 3 10.60 -11.98 10.75
N ILE A 4 10.71 -10.91 11.53
CA ILE A 4 10.13 -9.59 11.23
C ILE A 4 10.67 -9.02 9.91
N ILE A 5 11.89 -9.39 9.51
CA ILE A 5 12.46 -9.00 8.21
C ILE A 5 11.63 -9.57 7.04
N ASN A 6 11.00 -10.74 7.21
CA ASN A 6 10.26 -11.42 6.14
C ASN A 6 8.91 -10.76 5.82
N ILE A 7 8.46 -9.81 6.65
CA ILE A 7 7.22 -9.05 6.46
C ILE A 7 7.48 -7.60 6.03
N ILE A 8 8.72 -7.25 5.69
CA ILE A 8 9.06 -6.01 5.00
C ILE A 8 8.69 -6.16 3.51
N GLY A 9 8.04 -5.15 2.95
CA GLY A 9 7.52 -5.19 1.58
C GLY A 9 6.20 -5.96 1.50
N ASN A 10 5.83 -6.40 0.28
CA ASN A 10 4.53 -7.03 -0.01
C ASN A 10 3.31 -6.27 0.52
N THR A 11 3.45 -4.95 0.70
CA THR A 11 2.38 -4.09 1.15
C THR A 11 1.27 -4.04 0.07
N PRO A 12 -0.01 -3.99 0.46
CA PRO A 12 -1.11 -3.96 -0.48
C PRO A 12 -1.03 -2.77 -1.44
N ILE A 13 -1.49 -3.00 -2.66
CA ILE A 13 -1.88 -1.95 -3.60
C ILE A 13 -3.40 -1.92 -3.61
N VAL A 14 -3.98 -0.76 -3.32
CA VAL A 14 -5.44 -0.59 -3.26
C VAL A 14 -5.91 0.51 -4.21
N GLU A 15 -7.04 0.31 -4.86
CA GLU A 15 -7.64 1.32 -5.74
C GLU A 15 -8.45 2.34 -4.92
N LEU A 16 -8.20 3.63 -5.15
CA LEU A 16 -8.94 4.71 -4.51
C LEU A 16 -10.27 4.93 -5.22
N GLN A 17 -11.36 4.41 -4.63
CA GLN A 17 -12.69 4.44 -5.23
C GLN A 17 -13.36 5.83 -5.19
N LYS A 18 -13.05 6.65 -4.19
CA LYS A 18 -13.69 7.96 -3.96
C LYS A 18 -12.91 9.14 -4.54
N ILE A 19 -11.60 9.01 -4.68
CA ILE A 19 -10.72 10.05 -5.24
C ILE A 19 -10.52 9.69 -6.71
N LYS A 20 -11.44 10.15 -7.56
CA LYS A 20 -11.46 9.86 -8.99
C LYS A 20 -11.65 11.15 -9.79
N PRO A 21 -10.57 11.82 -10.22
CA PRO A 21 -10.64 13.11 -10.92
C PRO A 21 -11.29 13.01 -12.31
N SER A 22 -11.33 11.82 -12.91
CA SER A 22 -12.08 11.54 -14.14
C SER A 22 -12.45 10.07 -14.26
N THR A 23 -13.50 9.74 -15.02
CA THR A 23 -14.00 8.36 -15.20
C THR A 23 -12.99 7.41 -15.83
N ASN A 24 -12.01 7.95 -16.56
CA ASN A 24 -11.02 7.21 -17.34
C ASN A 24 -9.69 6.96 -16.62
N VAL A 25 -9.52 7.49 -15.41
CA VAL A 25 -8.29 7.31 -14.63
C VAL A 25 -8.59 6.44 -13.42
N ARG A 26 -7.68 5.51 -13.14
CA ARG A 26 -7.68 4.67 -11.93
C ARG A 26 -6.48 5.08 -11.08
N ILE A 27 -6.73 5.36 -9.81
CA ILE A 27 -5.68 5.77 -8.87
C ILE A 27 -5.47 4.62 -7.89
N PHE A 28 -4.21 4.24 -7.69
CA PHE A 28 -3.83 3.19 -6.76
C PHE A 28 -2.88 3.75 -5.69
N ALA A 29 -3.09 3.34 -4.45
CA ALA A 29 -2.20 3.63 -3.34
C ALA A 29 -1.41 2.37 -2.96
N LYS A 30 -0.09 2.51 -2.84
CA LYS A 30 0.80 1.51 -2.26
C LYS A 30 0.92 1.79 -0.77
N LEU A 31 0.44 0.87 0.08
CA LEU A 31 0.28 1.11 1.51
C LEU A 31 1.58 0.83 2.30
N GLU A 32 2.66 1.54 2.00
CA GLU A 32 3.99 1.32 2.61
C GLU A 32 4.05 1.55 4.13
N PHE A 33 3.10 2.30 4.70
CA PHE A 33 2.99 2.46 6.15
C PHE A 33 2.66 1.15 6.88
N LEU A 34 2.20 0.11 6.16
CA LEU A 34 1.95 -1.23 6.71
C LEU A 34 3.22 -2.06 6.89
N ASN A 35 4.39 -1.53 6.51
CA ASN A 35 5.66 -2.17 6.88
C ASN A 35 5.82 -2.21 8.41
N PRO A 36 6.56 -3.19 8.95
CA PRO A 36 6.57 -3.52 10.38
C PRO A 36 7.04 -2.40 11.30
N THR A 37 7.88 -1.49 10.79
CA THR A 37 8.40 -0.37 11.57
C THR A 37 7.55 0.89 11.44
N GLY A 38 6.60 0.94 10.49
CA GLY A 38 6.01 2.18 10.02
C GLY A 38 7.06 3.09 9.37
N SER A 39 6.71 3.84 8.34
CA SER A 39 7.64 4.80 7.72
C SER A 39 7.97 5.94 8.70
N HIS A 40 9.20 6.44 8.66
CA HIS A 40 9.66 7.65 9.34
C HIS A 40 9.81 8.82 8.36
#